data_AF-A0A7C0WRR1-F1
#
_entry.id   AF-A0A7C0WRR1-F1
#
_cell.length_a   1.000
_cell.length_b   1.000
_cell.length_c   1.000
_cell.angle_alpha   90.00
_cell.angle_beta   90.00
_cell.angle_gamma   90.00
#
_symmetry.space_group_name_H-M   'P 1'
#
loop_
_entity.id
_entity.type
_entity.pdbx_description
1 polymer ?
#
loop_
_entity_poly.entity_id
_entity_poly.type
_entity_poly.pdbx_seq_one_letter_code
_entity_poly.pdbx_strand_id
1 'polypeptide(L)'
;MRYLAIAGVGGSTFAFLFATVGLVMDIPYFKVWYYCWAWWSLIIGAQSWLCLSGKNSLLYENPKRFFALAAVSIPFWVFFEIVNFRLLNWRYVGLPESLSVRWAGYTLGYATVLPAIETAAAFLRGYSLSLSLPSFAMGFLKTLGKCPRPFLGLLGIFLFMM
;
A
#
# COMPACT_ATOMS: atom_id res chain seq x y z
N MET A 1 -24.14 4.31 1.53
CA MET A 1 -22.81 3.92 2.04
C MET A 1 -22.77 2.51 2.62
N ARG A 2 -23.61 2.14 3.60
CA ARG A 2 -23.58 0.79 4.22
C ARG A 2 -23.64 -0.38 3.23
N TYR A 3 -24.53 -0.35 2.24
CA TYR A 3 -24.61 -1.40 1.20
C TYR A 3 -23.34 -1.51 0.34
N LEU A 4 -22.71 -0.38 0.00
CA LEU A 4 -21.44 -0.35 -0.74
C LEU A 4 -20.29 -0.94 0.09
N ALA A 5 -20.32 -0.75 1.41
CA ALA A 5 -19.34 -1.34 2.31
C ALA A 5 -19.57 -2.85 2.52
N ILE A 6 -20.82 -3.32 2.58
CA ILE A 6 -21.12 -4.77 2.58
C ILE A 6 -20.62 -5.41 1.29
N ALA A 7 -20.94 -4.81 0.13
CA ALA A 7 -20.44 -5.26 -1.15
C ALA A 7 -18.90 -5.19 -1.23
N GLY A 8 -18.29 -4.17 -0.63
CA GLY A 8 -16.84 -4.02 -0.53
C GLY A 8 -16.17 -5.14 0.25
N VAL A 9 -16.70 -5.52 1.42
CA VAL A 9 -16.19 -6.67 2.21
C VAL A 9 -16.39 -7.99 1.44
N GLY A 10 -17.60 -8.21 0.91
CA GLY A 10 -17.91 -9.44 0.18
C GLY A 10 -17.05 -9.60 -1.08
N GLY A 11 -16.96 -8.54 -1.89
CA GLY A 11 -16.21 -8.53 -3.14
C GLY A 11 -14.70 -8.66 -2.92
N SER A 12 -14.14 -7.98 -1.93
CA SER A 12 -12.72 -8.12 -1.59
C SER A 12 -12.37 -9.50 -1.03
N THR A 13 -13.21 -10.05 -0.15
CA THR A 13 -13.02 -11.42 0.36
C THR A 13 -13.06 -12.43 -0.79
N PHE A 14 -14.05 -12.31 -1.68
CA PHE A 14 -14.14 -13.17 -2.85
C PHE A 14 -12.91 -13.02 -3.77
N ALA A 15 -12.50 -11.79 -4.09
CA ALA A 15 -11.33 -11.53 -4.93
C ALA A 15 -10.03 -12.10 -4.34
N PHE A 16 -9.82 -11.96 -3.03
CA PHE A 16 -8.67 -12.52 -2.33
C PHE A 16 -8.68 -14.05 -2.39
N LEU A 17 -9.81 -14.68 -2.07
CA LEU A 17 -9.94 -16.14 -2.11
C LEU A 17 -9.80 -16.68 -3.53
N PHE A 18 -10.41 -16.05 -4.51
CA PHE A 18 -10.29 -16.41 -5.92
C PHE A 18 -8.83 -16.38 -6.38
N ALA A 19 -8.11 -15.30 -6.06
CA ALA A 19 -6.69 -15.18 -6.39
C ALA A 19 -5.82 -16.19 -5.64
N THR A 20 -6.15 -16.50 -4.38
CA THR A 20 -5.44 -17.49 -3.56
C THR A 20 -5.64 -18.90 -4.10
N VAL A 21 -6.87 -19.27 -4.45
CA VAL A 21 -7.15 -20.56 -5.09
C VAL A 21 -6.40 -20.65 -6.41
N GLY A 22 -6.44 -19.60 -7.23
CA GLY A 22 -5.69 -19.57 -8.49
C GLY A 22 -4.17 -19.73 -8.30
N LEU A 23 -3.60 -19.13 -7.24
CA LEU A 23 -2.19 -19.30 -6.88
C LEU A 23 -1.88 -20.73 -6.43
N VAL A 24 -2.72 -21.33 -5.57
CA VAL A 24 -2.55 -22.70 -5.06
C VAL A 24 -2.69 -23.73 -6.19
N MET A 25 -3.57 -23.47 -7.15
CA MET A 25 -3.73 -24.28 -8.37
C MET A 25 -2.61 -24.06 -9.40
N ASP A 26 -1.55 -23.34 -9.01
CA ASP A 26 -0.35 -23.10 -9.81
C ASP A 26 -0.58 -22.36 -11.13
N ILE A 27 -1.71 -21.63 -11.25
CA ILE A 27 -2.09 -20.94 -12.48
C ILE A 27 -1.10 -19.78 -12.74
N PRO A 28 -0.42 -19.73 -13.91
CA PRO A 28 0.66 -18.77 -14.18
C PRO A 28 0.26 -17.30 -14.00
N TYR A 29 -0.97 -16.96 -14.37
CA TYR A 29 -1.50 -15.59 -14.21
C TYR A 29 -1.46 -15.15 -12.75
N PHE A 30 -1.90 -15.99 -11.82
CA PHE A 30 -1.94 -15.61 -10.41
C PHE A 30 -0.53 -15.53 -9.82
N LYS A 31 0.41 -16.39 -10.21
CA LYS A 31 1.81 -16.25 -9.76
C LYS A 31 2.40 -14.85 -10.02
N VAL A 32 2.07 -14.27 -11.17
CA VAL A 32 2.53 -12.94 -11.57
C VAL A 32 1.75 -11.82 -10.86
N TRP A 33 0.42 -11.95 -10.79
CA TRP A 33 -0.46 -10.85 -10.39
C TRP A 33 -0.96 -10.94 -8.94
N TYR A 34 -0.62 -12.00 -8.22
CA TYR A 34 -1.14 -12.28 -6.88
C TYR A 34 -0.93 -11.14 -5.91
N TYR A 35 0.23 -10.48 -5.96
CA TYR A 35 0.51 -9.30 -5.14
C TYR A 35 -0.59 -8.24 -5.29
N CYS A 36 -0.95 -7.88 -6.53
CA CYS A 36 -1.96 -6.86 -6.78
C CYS A 36 -3.34 -7.31 -6.27
N TRP A 37 -3.72 -8.55 -6.55
CA TRP A 37 -4.98 -9.12 -6.07
C TRP A 37 -5.07 -9.13 -4.55
N ALA A 38 -4.02 -9.59 -3.87
CA ALA A 38 -3.96 -9.70 -2.43
C ALA A 38 -4.07 -8.33 -1.76
N TRP A 39 -3.22 -7.37 -2.17
CA TRP A 39 -3.14 -6.06 -1.52
C TRP A 39 -4.36 -5.19 -1.78
N TRP A 40 -4.86 -5.11 -3.01
CA TRP A 40 -6.07 -4.33 -3.29
C TRP A 40 -7.30 -4.90 -2.59
N SER A 41 -7.43 -6.23 -2.55
CA SER A 41 -8.50 -6.88 -1.80
C SER A 41 -8.38 -6.56 -0.31
N LEU A 42 -7.19 -6.69 0.28
CA LEU A 42 -6.96 -6.38 1.69
C LEU A 42 -7.31 -4.92 2.02
N ILE A 43 -6.84 -3.96 1.23
CA ILE A 43 -7.08 -2.52 1.45
C ILE A 43 -8.58 -2.21 1.36
N ILE A 44 -9.23 -2.66 0.28
CA ILE A 44 -10.66 -2.39 0.06
C ILE A 44 -11.50 -3.06 1.15
N GLY A 45 -11.22 -4.33 1.48
CA GLY A 45 -11.94 -5.08 2.50
C GLY A 45 -11.79 -4.46 3.89
N ALA A 46 -10.57 -4.06 4.25
CA ALA A 46 -10.27 -3.39 5.50
C ALA A 46 -10.97 -2.02 5.60
N GLN A 47 -10.89 -1.18 4.56
CA GLN A 47 -11.61 0.10 4.51
C GLN A 47 -13.13 -0.08 4.59
N SER A 48 -13.66 -1.11 3.92
CA SER A 48 -15.08 -1.47 3.97
C SER A 48 -15.50 -1.90 5.37
N TRP A 49 -14.67 -2.71 6.03
CA TRP A 49 -14.89 -3.16 7.40
C TRP A 49 -14.89 -2.00 8.40
N LEU A 50 -13.96 -1.06 8.27
CA LEU A 50 -13.93 0.16 9.09
C LEU A 50 -15.23 0.95 8.93
N CYS A 51 -15.71 1.12 7.70
CA CYS A 51 -16.97 1.81 7.43
C CYS A 51 -18.17 1.10 8.10
N LEU A 52 -18.25 -0.25 8.00
CA LEU A 52 -19.31 -1.02 8.65
C LEU A 52 -19.23 -0.99 10.18
N SER A 53 -18.02 -0.87 10.72
CA SER A 53 -17.76 -0.75 12.16
C SER A 53 -17.99 0.66 12.71
N GLY A 54 -18.43 1.61 11.88
CA GLY A 54 -18.60 3.02 12.26
C GLY A 54 -17.28 3.72 12.59
N LYS A 55 -16.16 3.22 12.07
CA LYS A 55 -14.82 3.79 12.23
C LYS A 55 -14.44 4.62 11.01
N ASN A 56 -13.45 5.49 11.18
CA ASN A 56 -13.02 6.36 10.09
C ASN A 56 -12.47 5.53 8.93
N SER A 57 -13.00 5.76 7.73
CA SER A 57 -12.67 5.03 6.52
C SER A 57 -12.49 6.01 5.36
N LEU A 58 -11.23 6.24 4.97
CA LEU A 58 -10.89 7.24 3.96
C LEU A 58 -11.52 6.92 2.60
N LEU A 59 -11.62 5.64 2.24
CA LEU A 59 -12.21 5.20 0.97
C LEU A 59 -13.68 5.65 0.84
N TYR A 60 -14.45 5.63 1.94
CA TYR A 60 -15.88 5.94 1.93
C TYR A 60 -16.20 7.38 2.30
N GLU A 61 -15.40 8.00 3.17
CA GLU A 61 -15.57 9.40 3.57
C GLU A 61 -15.04 10.39 2.52
N ASN A 62 -13.88 10.08 1.93
CA ASN A 62 -13.25 10.94 0.94
C ASN A 62 -12.52 10.11 -0.13
N PRO A 63 -13.26 9.45 -1.03
CA PRO A 63 -12.68 8.61 -2.08
C PRO A 63 -11.70 9.38 -2.98
N LYS A 64 -11.95 10.67 -3.23
CA LYS A 64 -11.03 11.52 -4.00
C LYS A 64 -9.65 11.57 -3.34
N ARG A 65 -9.60 11.78 -2.02
CA ARG A 65 -8.34 11.79 -1.26
C ARG A 65 -7.72 10.39 -1.21
N PHE A 66 -8.51 9.33 -1.12
CA PHE A 66 -8.01 7.95 -1.20
C PHE A 66 -7.31 7.68 -2.54
N PHE A 67 -7.92 8.01 -3.67
CA PHE A 67 -7.31 7.81 -4.99
C PHE A 67 -6.14 8.76 -5.25
N ALA A 68 -6.18 9.99 -4.73
CA ALA A 68 -5.01 10.87 -4.75
C ALA A 68 -3.84 10.29 -3.95
N LEU A 69 -4.12 9.66 -2.80
CA LEU A 69 -3.10 8.97 -2.00
C LEU A 69 -2.50 7.78 -2.75
N ALA A 70 -3.33 6.99 -3.43
CA ALA A 70 -2.86 5.91 -4.29
C ALA A 70 -1.98 6.42 -5.46
N ALA A 71 -2.37 7.54 -6.08
CA ALA A 71 -1.58 8.16 -7.15
C ALA A 71 -0.22 8.67 -6.64
N VAL A 72 -0.18 9.31 -5.47
CA VAL A 72 1.07 9.76 -4.82
C VAL A 72 1.93 8.59 -4.33
N SER A 73 1.31 7.44 -4.03
CA SER A 73 2.02 6.23 -3.62
C SER A 73 2.95 5.70 -4.71
N ILE A 74 2.64 5.93 -5.98
CA ILE A 74 3.47 5.48 -7.11
C ILE A 74 4.86 6.14 -7.09
N PRO A 75 4.99 7.49 -7.20
CA PRO A 75 6.31 8.13 -7.14
C PRO A 75 6.98 7.95 -5.77
N PHE A 76 6.19 7.83 -4.69
CA PHE A 76 6.73 7.51 -3.37
C PHE A 76 7.47 6.17 -3.38
N TRP A 77 6.89 5.12 -3.95
CA TRP A 77 7.57 3.83 -4.04
C TRP A 77 8.72 3.81 -5.05
N VAL A 78 8.58 4.51 -6.18
CA VAL A 78 9.67 4.65 -7.17
C VAL A 78 10.93 5.24 -6.52
N PHE A 79 10.79 6.18 -5.59
CA PHE A 79 11.93 6.66 -4.81
C PHE A 79 12.65 5.54 -4.04
N PHE A 80 11.90 4.65 -3.37
CA PHE A 80 12.48 3.49 -2.69
C PHE A 80 13.12 2.50 -3.68
N GLU A 81 12.54 2.30 -4.87
CA GLU A 81 13.16 1.46 -5.90
C GLU A 81 14.51 2.00 -6.37
N ILE A 82 14.66 3.32 -6.51
CA ILE A 82 15.96 3.94 -6.86
C ILE A 82 17.00 3.64 -5.77
N VAL A 83 16.62 3.79 -4.50
CA VAL A 83 17.50 3.48 -3.36
C VAL A 83 17.83 1.98 -3.34
N ASN A 84 16.85 1.11 -3.49
CA ASN A 84 17.06 -0.34 -3.52
C ASN A 84 17.96 -0.78 -4.68
N PHE A 85 17.84 -0.12 -5.84
CA PHE A 85 18.70 -0.36 -7.00
C PHE A 85 20.16 -0.02 -6.70
N ARG A 86 20.42 1.11 -6.02
CA ARG A 86 21.77 1.48 -5.56
C ARG A 86 22.32 0.50 -4.53
N LEU A 87 21.48 0.06 -3.60
CA LEU A 87 21.85 -0.86 -2.53
C LEU A 87 21.93 -2.32 -2.99
N LEU A 88 21.50 -2.63 -4.22
CA LEU A 88 21.35 -4.01 -4.73
C LEU A 88 20.56 -4.90 -3.76
N ASN A 89 19.58 -4.32 -3.07
CA ASN A 89 18.90 -4.96 -1.95
C ASN A 89 17.97 -6.10 -2.40
N TRP A 90 17.23 -5.89 -3.49
CA TRP A 90 16.36 -6.91 -4.08
C TRP A 90 16.27 -6.83 -5.60
N ARG A 91 15.76 -7.91 -6.20
CA ARG A 91 15.41 -7.96 -7.62
C ARG A 91 14.07 -8.65 -7.81
N TYR A 92 13.29 -8.17 -8.78
CA TYR A 92 12.06 -8.83 -9.18
C TYR A 92 12.36 -10.09 -10.02
N VAL A 93 11.64 -11.17 -9.74
CA VAL A 93 11.72 -12.45 -10.45
C VAL A 93 10.33 -12.84 -10.97
N GLY A 94 10.26 -13.60 -12.07
CA GLY A 94 8.99 -14.08 -12.62
C GLY A 94 8.09 -12.99 -13.21
N LEU A 95 8.67 -11.89 -13.71
CA LEU A 95 7.92 -10.81 -14.34
C LEU A 95 7.55 -11.14 -15.81
N PRO A 96 6.44 -10.58 -16.31
CA PRO A 96 6.06 -10.70 -17.73
C PRO A 96 7.18 -10.21 -18.65
N GLU A 97 7.33 -10.83 -19.83
CA GLU A 97 8.31 -10.40 -20.83
C GLU A 97 7.99 -9.01 -21.39
N SER A 98 6.69 -8.71 -21.56
CA SER A 98 6.25 -7.43 -22.09
C SER A 98 6.48 -6.29 -21.10
N LEU A 99 7.28 -5.30 -21.52
CA LEU A 99 7.58 -4.11 -20.72
C LEU A 99 6.32 -3.32 -20.34
N SER A 100 5.36 -3.17 -21.25
CA SER A 100 4.13 -2.43 -20.97
C SER A 100 3.31 -3.10 -19.86
N VAL A 101 3.25 -4.44 -19.88
CA VAL A 101 2.56 -5.24 -18.86
C VAL A 101 3.29 -5.12 -17.51
N ARG A 102 4.63 -5.12 -17.51
CA ARG A 102 5.42 -4.89 -16.29
C ARG A 102 5.14 -3.52 -15.69
N TRP A 103 5.15 -2.46 -16.49
CA TRP A 103 4.87 -1.11 -16.01
C TRP A 103 3.45 -0.97 -15.44
N ALA A 104 2.47 -1.63 -16.05
CA ALA A 104 1.12 -1.69 -15.50
C ALA A 104 1.10 -2.40 -14.13
N GLY A 105 1.76 -3.55 -14.00
CA GLY A 105 1.89 -4.28 -12.73
C GLY A 105 2.60 -3.47 -11.65
N TYR A 106 3.71 -2.81 -11.98
CA TYR A 106 4.41 -1.91 -11.05
C TYR A 106 3.51 -0.76 -10.62
N THR A 107 2.84 -0.09 -11.55
CA THR A 107 1.93 1.03 -11.23
C THR A 107 0.84 0.58 -10.25
N LEU A 108 0.19 -0.55 -10.54
CA LEU A 108 -0.87 -1.09 -9.69
C LEU A 108 -0.35 -1.54 -8.32
N GLY A 109 0.84 -2.13 -8.26
CA GLY A 109 1.47 -2.54 -7.00
C GLY A 109 1.92 -1.35 -6.17
N TYR A 110 2.63 -0.40 -6.76
CA TYR A 110 3.19 0.77 -6.08
C TYR A 110 2.10 1.72 -5.57
N ALA A 111 0.95 1.75 -6.26
CA ALA A 111 -0.22 2.50 -5.82
C ALA A 111 -0.82 2.00 -4.49
N THR A 112 -0.46 0.81 -4.00
CA THR A 112 -1.05 0.22 -2.79
C THR A 112 -0.42 0.69 -1.48
N VAL A 113 0.83 1.16 -1.50
CA VAL A 113 1.66 1.31 -0.29
C VAL A 113 1.09 2.35 0.68
N LEU A 114 0.87 3.58 0.22
CA LEU A 114 0.31 4.64 1.08
C LEU A 114 -1.15 4.34 1.50
N PRO A 115 -2.04 3.86 0.60
CA PRO A 115 -3.35 3.37 1.02
C PRO A 115 -3.29 2.26 2.09
N ALA A 116 -2.37 1.31 1.99
CA ALA A 116 -2.19 0.25 2.98
C ALA A 116 -1.75 0.82 4.34
N ILE A 117 -0.78 1.75 4.34
CA ILE A 117 -0.32 2.43 5.56
C ILE A 117 -1.45 3.23 6.21
N GLU A 118 -2.23 3.98 5.42
CA GLU A 118 -3.38 4.72 5.92
C GLU A 118 -4.40 3.76 6.55
N THR A 119 -4.72 2.68 5.84
CA THR A 119 -5.71 1.69 6.27
C THR A 119 -5.28 1.04 7.59
N ALA A 120 -4.01 0.62 7.70
CA ALA A 120 -3.46 0.09 8.93
C ALA A 120 -3.53 1.12 10.08
N ALA A 121 -3.16 2.37 9.81
CA ALA A 121 -3.23 3.43 10.80
C ALA A 121 -4.69 3.74 11.23
N ALA A 122 -5.66 3.65 10.31
CA ALA A 122 -7.07 3.79 10.60
C ALA A 122 -7.60 2.64 11.48
N PHE A 123 -7.15 1.40 11.26
CA PHE A 123 -7.43 0.27 12.16
C PHE A 123 -6.90 0.51 13.57
N LEU A 124 -5.62 0.90 13.69
CA LEU A 124 -5.01 1.15 14.98
C LEU A 124 -5.75 2.25 15.77
N ARG A 125 -6.07 3.37 15.09
CA ARG A 125 -6.86 4.45 15.70
C ARG A 125 -8.28 4.01 16.03
N GLY A 126 -8.95 3.29 15.13
CA GLY A 126 -10.34 2.88 15.27
C GLY A 126 -10.58 1.91 16.42
N TYR A 127 -9.62 1.03 16.69
CA TYR A 127 -9.69 0.02 17.76
C TYR A 127 -8.82 0.34 18.98
N SER A 128 -8.30 1.57 19.07
CA SER A 128 -7.46 2.03 20.18
C SER A 128 -6.26 1.11 20.47
N LEU A 129 -5.71 0.49 19.42
CA LEU A 129 -4.55 -0.38 19.53
C LEU A 129 -3.31 0.49 19.66
N SER A 130 -2.65 0.40 20.81
CA SER A 130 -1.36 1.05 21.03
C SER A 130 -0.24 0.13 20.56
N LEU A 131 0.55 0.56 19.56
CA LEU A 131 1.85 -0.02 19.33
C LEU A 131 2.86 0.65 20.25
N SER A 132 3.45 -0.12 21.15
CA SER A 132 4.69 0.26 21.82
C SER A 132 5.82 0.23 20.79
N LEU A 133 6.11 1.39 20.18
CA LEU A 133 7.28 1.50 19.33
C LEU A 133 8.56 1.42 20.19
N PRO A 134 9.56 0.63 19.77
CA PRO A 134 10.86 0.67 20.41
C PRO A 134 11.39 2.10 20.44
N SER A 135 12.07 2.47 21.53
CA SER A 135 12.57 3.82 21.79
C SER A 135 13.43 4.40 20.65
N PHE A 136 14.14 3.55 19.91
CA PHE A 136 14.89 3.94 18.71
C PHE A 136 13.99 4.47 17.57
N ALA A 137 12.87 3.80 17.28
CA ALA A 137 11.93 4.22 16.23
C ALA A 137 11.25 5.55 16.60
N MET A 138 10.94 5.75 17.89
CA MET A 138 10.45 7.03 18.41
C MET A 138 11.47 8.17 18.26
N GLY A 139 12.77 7.88 18.45
CA GLY A 139 13.85 8.85 18.21
C GLY A 139 13.90 9.29 16.75
N PHE A 140 13.87 8.34 15.81
CA PHE A 140 13.89 8.60 14.38
C PHE A 140 12.68 9.42 13.90
N LEU A 141 11.47 9.08 14.36
CA LEU A 141 10.23 9.79 14.01
C LEU A 141 10.19 11.23 14.52
N LYS A 142 10.70 11.47 15.74
CA LYS A 142 10.82 12.83 16.29
C LYS A 142 11.80 13.69 15.50
N THR A 143 12.86 13.10 14.96
CA THR A 143 13.82 13.79 14.09
C THR A 143 13.19 14.15 12.74
N LEU A 144 12.39 13.25 12.15
CA LEU A 144 11.64 13.53 10.93
C LEU A 144 10.56 14.60 11.12
N GLY A 145 9.85 14.60 12.25
CA GLY A 145 8.80 15.57 12.56
C GLY A 145 9.29 17.00 12.86
N LYS A 146 10.59 17.16 13.15
CA LYS A 146 11.24 18.48 13.34
C LYS A 146 11.89 19.01 12.06
N CYS A 147 11.90 18.23 10.98
CA CYS A 147 12.51 18.64 9.73
C CYS A 147 11.60 19.68 9.03
N PRO A 148 12.10 20.85 8.62
CA PRO A 148 11.30 21.84 7.90
C PRO A 148 10.69 21.21 6.64
N ARG A 149 9.43 21.53 6.32
CA ARG A 149 8.68 20.95 5.17
C ARG A 149 9.45 20.94 3.83
N PRO A 150 10.34 21.89 3.47
CA PRO A 150 11.16 21.78 2.26
C PRO A 150 12.32 20.75 2.35
N PHE A 151 12.74 20.34 3.56
CA PHE A 151 13.82 19.37 3.74
C PHE A 151 13.40 17.90 3.56
N LEU A 152 12.11 17.57 3.71
CA LEU A 152 11.59 16.24 3.33
C LEU A 152 11.66 15.99 1.82
N GLY A 153 11.64 17.04 1.00
CA GLY A 153 11.92 16.96 -0.44
C GLY A 153 13.42 16.85 -0.76
N LEU A 154 14.29 17.38 0.09
CA LEU A 154 15.75 17.38 -0.10
C LEU A 154 16.48 16.20 0.55
N LEU A 155 15.89 15.50 1.53
CA LEU A 155 16.41 14.21 2.01
C LEU A 155 16.38 13.14 0.89
N GLY A 156 15.47 13.32 -0.09
CA GLY A 156 15.46 12.55 -1.34
C GLY A 156 16.58 12.92 -2.32
N ILE A 157 17.19 14.10 -2.19
CA ILE A 157 18.31 14.56 -3.02
C ILE A 157 19.66 14.25 -2.35
N PHE A 158 19.74 14.19 -1.01
CA PHE A 158 20.98 13.85 -0.31
C PHE A 158 21.36 12.36 -0.41
N LEU A 159 20.39 11.48 -0.70
CA LEU A 159 20.63 10.08 -1.08
C LEU A 159 20.96 9.91 -2.58
N PHE A 160 21.11 11.00 -3.34
CA PHE A 160 21.41 10.98 -4.77
C PHE A 160 22.92 11.00 -5.11
N MET A 161 23.80 11.08 -4.10
CA MET A 161 25.26 11.13 -4.29
C MET A 161 26.08 10.19 -3.41
N MET A 162 25.54 9.01 -3.05
CA MET A 162 26.35 7.86 -2.65
C MET A 162 25.79 6.58 -3.26
#